data_AF-A0AA35PD45-F1
#
_entry.id   AF-A0AA35PD45-F1
#
_cell.length_a   1.000
_cell.length_b   1.000
_cell.length_c   1.000
_cell.angle_alpha   90.00
_cell.angle_beta   90.00
_cell.angle_gamma   90.00
#
_symmetry.space_group_name_H-M   'P 1'
#
loop_
_entity.id
_entity.type
_entity.pdbx_description
1 polymer ?
#
loop_
_entity_poly.entity_id
_entity_poly.type
_entity_poly.pdbx_seq_one_letter_code
_entity_poly.pdbx_strand_id
1 'polypeptide(L)'
;MSSKRPQHRLVPLRTKTKKDPNVKKGHKMGLGAFAVIPPNPVRRNQLQKIATKELEDLEKWKERHRPGLITLTPQKLGGRISEAEVRQKQQLEHIQSKYQQKLKKEEYERRKREAEEADILKMKMIQREKANKLEEKQRQQEWQRHRMFAEDHCLKNTELLHRLDASPFNRTPCPMNHHNLQPTAWAELLELKKREEERIRMKAHQNEQRRVNNDFLDRLQNNSQPGGVYQSGCLGNMHFIADSWPEHFQ
;
A
#
# COMPACT_ATOMS: atom_id res chain seq x y z
N MET A 1 4.25 -46.28 18.94
CA MET A 1 5.15 -47.19 19.68
C MET A 1 5.90 -46.35 20.70
N SER A 2 5.62 -46.56 21.99
CA SER A 2 6.05 -45.69 23.10
C SER A 2 7.24 -46.33 23.82
N SER A 3 8.46 -45.87 23.55
CA SER A 3 9.67 -46.37 24.21
C SER A 3 9.88 -45.69 25.56
N LYS A 4 9.66 -46.45 26.64
CA LYS A 4 9.85 -46.04 28.03
C LYS A 4 11.34 -45.91 28.36
N ARG A 5 11.75 -44.77 28.93
CA ARG A 5 13.06 -44.57 29.59
C ARG A 5 13.20 -45.48 30.82
N PRO A 6 14.33 -46.15 31.05
CA PRO A 6 14.60 -46.81 32.33
C PRO A 6 15.05 -45.78 33.38
N GLN A 7 14.33 -45.75 34.51
CA GLN A 7 14.70 -45.03 35.72
C GLN A 7 15.72 -45.90 36.50
N HIS A 8 16.95 -45.43 36.70
CA HIS A 8 17.90 -46.11 37.58
C HIS A 8 17.55 -45.83 39.05
N ARG A 9 17.11 -46.88 39.74
CA ARG A 9 16.77 -46.90 41.16
C ARG A 9 18.06 -46.89 41.99
N LEU A 10 18.29 -45.84 42.77
CA LEU A 10 19.33 -45.81 43.80
C LEU A 10 18.97 -46.82 44.91
N VAL A 11 19.90 -47.71 45.24
CA VAL A 11 19.77 -48.68 46.35
C VAL A 11 20.41 -48.08 47.60
N PRO A 12 19.70 -47.95 48.74
CA PRO A 12 20.30 -47.48 49.98
C PRO A 12 21.12 -48.60 50.65
N LEU A 13 22.41 -48.38 50.87
CA LEU A 13 23.24 -49.21 51.74
C LEU A 13 22.90 -48.94 53.21
N ARG A 14 22.06 -49.82 53.79
CA ARG A 14 21.82 -49.93 55.23
C ARG A 14 23.10 -50.34 55.95
N THR A 15 23.68 -49.43 56.75
CA THR A 15 24.67 -49.80 57.76
C THR A 15 23.93 -50.28 59.02
N LYS A 16 24.13 -51.54 59.40
CA LYS A 16 23.68 -52.06 60.70
C LYS A 16 24.72 -51.70 61.76
N THR A 17 24.33 -50.86 62.71
CA THR A 17 25.10 -50.61 63.93
C THR A 17 24.81 -51.74 64.92
N LYS A 18 25.82 -52.57 65.21
CA LYS A 18 25.83 -53.42 66.42
C LYS A 18 26.44 -52.59 67.55
N LYS A 19 25.65 -52.36 68.60
CA LYS A 19 26.11 -51.94 69.92
C LYS A 19 26.65 -53.17 70.64
N ASP A 20 27.84 -53.07 71.21
CA ASP A 20 28.24 -53.88 72.37
C ASP A 20 28.66 -52.94 73.50
N PRO A 21 28.14 -53.12 74.73
CA PRO A 21 28.48 -52.32 75.90
C PRO A 21 29.56 -53.00 76.71
N ASN A 22 30.67 -52.33 77.00
CA ASN A 22 31.43 -52.66 78.21
C ASN A 22 32.13 -51.43 78.78
N VAL A 23 31.60 -50.98 79.90
CA VAL A 23 32.11 -49.91 80.75
C VAL A 23 32.78 -50.56 81.96
N LYS A 24 34.07 -50.31 82.18
CA LYS A 24 34.72 -50.25 83.50
C LYS A 24 35.80 -49.15 83.41
N LYS A 25 35.48 -47.93 83.86
CA LYS A 25 35.67 -47.34 85.20
C LYS A 25 37.13 -46.99 85.54
N GLY A 26 37.35 -45.68 85.66
CA GLY A 26 38.30 -45.05 86.60
C GLY A 26 39.65 -44.64 86.02
N HIS A 27 39.87 -43.34 85.81
CA HIS A 27 40.60 -42.47 86.76
C HIS A 27 40.24 -41.01 86.48
N LYS A 28 39.99 -40.25 87.55
CA LYS A 28 39.77 -38.80 87.56
C LYS A 28 41.14 -38.07 87.57
N MET A 29 41.08 -36.73 87.46
CA MET A 29 42.13 -35.70 87.47
C MET A 29 42.62 -35.34 86.05
N GLY A 30 42.70 -34.10 85.59
CA GLY A 30 42.46 -32.76 86.10
C GLY A 30 42.96 -31.76 85.03
N LEU A 31 42.51 -30.49 85.07
CA LEU A 31 43.13 -29.32 84.44
C LEU A 31 43.50 -29.42 82.93
N GLY A 32 42.59 -28.95 82.06
CA GLY A 32 42.89 -28.16 80.84
C GLY A 32 44.03 -28.55 79.89
N ALA A 33 44.54 -29.78 79.89
CA ALA A 33 45.68 -30.20 79.07
C ALA A 33 45.18 -30.94 77.82
N PHE A 34 45.54 -30.44 76.63
CA PHE A 34 45.29 -31.14 75.37
C PHE A 34 46.06 -32.46 75.36
N ALA A 35 45.36 -33.59 75.27
CA ALA A 35 45.98 -34.88 75.01
C ALA A 35 46.38 -34.96 73.52
N VAL A 36 47.65 -34.71 73.21
CA VAL A 36 48.21 -34.93 71.87
C VAL A 36 48.35 -36.44 71.67
N ILE A 37 47.40 -37.04 70.95
CA ILE A 37 47.47 -38.46 70.59
C ILE A 37 48.59 -38.61 69.54
N PRO A 38 49.66 -39.38 69.83
CA PRO A 38 50.76 -39.54 68.88
C PRO A 38 50.27 -40.27 67.61
N PRO A 39 50.71 -39.85 66.41
CA PRO A 39 50.29 -40.48 65.17
C PRO A 39 50.61 -41.98 65.16
N ASN A 40 49.60 -42.81 64.91
CA ASN A 40 49.81 -44.25 64.76
C ASN A 40 50.71 -44.52 63.53
N PRO A 41 51.93 -45.05 63.72
CA PRO A 41 52.91 -45.18 62.64
C PRO A 41 52.47 -46.22 61.59
N VAL A 42 51.78 -47.27 62.00
CA VAL A 42 51.27 -48.32 61.09
C VAL A 42 50.19 -47.75 60.18
N ARG A 43 49.22 -47.03 60.77
CA ARG A 43 48.15 -46.36 60.00
C ARG A 43 48.71 -45.31 59.05
N ARG A 44 49.72 -44.54 59.47
CA ARG A 44 50.40 -43.55 58.64
C ARG A 44 51.10 -44.20 57.45
N ASN A 45 51.88 -45.25 57.68
CA ASN A 45 52.59 -45.95 56.60
C ASN A 45 51.62 -46.62 55.62
N GLN A 46 50.51 -47.16 56.11
CA GLN A 46 49.45 -47.72 55.27
C GLN A 46 48.80 -46.64 54.40
N LEU A 47 48.48 -45.47 54.97
CA LEU A 47 47.95 -44.33 54.22
C LEU A 47 48.92 -43.83 53.17
N GLN A 48 50.21 -43.76 53.48
CA GLN A 48 51.23 -43.37 52.52
C GLN A 48 51.31 -44.37 51.36
N LYS A 49 51.30 -45.68 51.63
CA LYS A 49 51.31 -46.72 50.60
C LYS A 49 50.07 -46.68 49.70
N ILE A 50 48.91 -46.39 50.28
CA ILE A 50 47.66 -46.23 49.52
C ILE A 50 47.76 -44.98 48.64
N ALA A 51 48.19 -43.85 49.21
CA ALA A 51 48.31 -42.59 48.48
C ALA A 51 49.30 -42.68 47.30
N THR A 52 50.45 -43.34 47.48
CA THR A 52 51.41 -43.54 46.38
C THR A 52 50.81 -44.42 45.29
N LYS A 53 50.14 -45.51 45.66
CA LYS A 53 49.53 -46.43 44.71
C LYS A 53 48.38 -45.77 43.93
N GLU A 54 47.52 -45.00 44.60
CA GLU A 54 46.43 -44.27 43.96
C GLU A 54 46.95 -43.22 42.97
N LEU A 55 48.06 -42.57 43.28
CA LEU A 55 48.72 -41.61 42.38
C LEU A 55 49.20 -42.30 41.10
N GLU A 56 49.89 -43.45 41.24
CA GLU A 56 50.36 -44.26 40.11
C GLU A 56 49.21 -44.82 39.27
N ASP A 57 48.14 -45.30 39.91
CA ASP A 57 46.97 -45.83 39.22
C ASP A 57 46.25 -44.72 38.42
N LEU A 58 46.20 -43.50 38.95
CA LEU A 58 45.65 -42.33 38.27
C LEU A 58 46.50 -41.89 37.08
N GLU A 59 47.83 -41.94 37.20
CA GLU A 59 48.74 -41.65 36.09
C GLU A 59 48.57 -42.67 34.96
N LYS A 60 48.54 -43.97 35.27
CA LYS A 60 48.25 -45.03 34.28
C LYS A 60 46.87 -44.88 33.65
N TRP A 61 45.86 -44.46 34.41
CA TRP A 61 44.52 -44.19 33.86
C TRP A 61 44.57 -43.02 32.86
N LYS A 62 45.26 -41.93 33.21
CA LYS A 62 45.44 -40.78 32.31
C LYS A 62 46.18 -41.15 31.05
N GLU A 63 47.21 -41.99 31.13
CA GLU A 63 47.94 -42.48 29.96
C GLU A 63 47.05 -43.36 29.06
N ARG A 64 46.31 -44.30 29.65
CA ARG A 64 45.38 -45.19 28.92
C ARG A 64 44.24 -44.42 28.26
N HIS A 65 43.78 -43.35 28.90
CA HIS A 65 42.69 -42.50 28.41
C HIS A 65 43.17 -41.21 27.75
N ARG A 66 44.48 -41.08 27.51
CA ARG A 66 45.02 -39.92 26.81
C ARG A 66 44.50 -39.96 25.37
N PRO A 67 43.70 -38.97 24.94
CA PRO A 67 43.34 -38.86 23.54
C PRO A 67 44.63 -38.68 22.75
N GLY A 68 44.84 -39.50 21.72
CA GLY A 68 46.02 -39.40 20.87
C GLY A 68 46.13 -38.01 20.23
N LEU A 69 47.35 -37.59 19.92
CA LEU A 69 47.59 -36.34 19.19
C LEU A 69 46.84 -36.40 17.86
N ILE A 70 45.81 -35.57 17.71
CA ILE A 70 45.04 -35.47 16.48
C ILE A 70 45.92 -34.76 15.45
N THR A 71 46.60 -35.52 14.61
CA THR A 71 47.43 -35.04 13.49
C THR A 71 46.64 -34.83 12.21
N LEU A 72 45.31 -34.80 12.29
CA LEU A 72 44.46 -34.54 11.14
C LEU A 72 44.57 -33.07 10.76
N THR A 73 44.86 -32.82 9.48
CA THR A 73 44.69 -31.48 8.92
C THR A 73 43.20 -31.12 8.98
N PRO A 74 42.84 -29.91 9.41
CA PRO A 74 41.43 -29.52 9.49
C PRO A 74 40.80 -29.60 8.09
N GLN A 75 39.96 -30.60 7.89
CA GLN A 75 39.21 -30.80 6.65
C GLN A 75 38.01 -29.85 6.67
N LYS A 76 37.95 -28.92 5.71
CA LYS A 76 36.79 -28.04 5.52
C LYS A 76 35.57 -28.89 5.15
N LEU A 77 34.79 -29.26 6.15
CA LEU A 77 33.51 -29.94 5.98
C LEU A 77 32.42 -28.88 5.82
N GLY A 78 32.03 -28.60 4.57
CA GLY A 78 30.82 -27.83 4.25
C GLY A 78 30.99 -26.73 3.19
N GLY A 79 29.94 -26.52 2.41
CA GLY A 79 29.71 -25.37 1.51
C GLY A 79 30.66 -25.25 0.30
N ARG A 80 30.20 -25.61 -0.90
CA ARG A 80 30.95 -25.32 -2.15
C ARG A 80 31.03 -23.83 -2.48
N ILE A 81 30.15 -23.03 -1.88
CA ILE A 81 29.97 -21.61 -2.12
C ILE A 81 30.60 -20.81 -0.99
N SER A 82 31.32 -19.76 -1.36
CA SER A 82 31.86 -18.81 -0.40
C SER A 82 30.73 -17.98 0.22
N GLU A 83 30.91 -17.53 1.46
CA GLU A 83 29.93 -16.67 2.15
C GLU A 83 29.62 -15.40 1.34
N ALA A 84 30.64 -14.81 0.71
CA ALA A 84 30.48 -13.61 -0.12
C ALA A 84 29.55 -13.86 -1.32
N GLU A 85 29.64 -15.05 -1.91
CA GLU A 85 28.84 -15.45 -3.06
C GLU A 85 27.37 -15.65 -2.67
N VAL A 86 27.13 -16.25 -1.49
CA VAL A 86 25.78 -16.35 -0.90
C VAL A 86 25.19 -14.97 -0.65
N ARG A 87 25.98 -14.04 -0.06
CA ARG A 87 25.53 -12.67 0.21
C ARG A 87 25.21 -11.91 -1.08
N GLN A 88 26.04 -12.04 -2.11
CA GLN A 88 25.78 -11.42 -3.41
C GLN A 88 24.49 -11.96 -4.04
N LYS A 89 24.30 -13.28 -4.00
CA LYS A 89 23.09 -13.92 -4.53
C LYS A 89 21.83 -13.46 -3.80
N GLN A 90 21.87 -13.39 -2.47
CA GLN A 90 20.76 -12.87 -1.67
C GLN A 90 20.42 -11.41 -2.02
N GLN A 91 21.44 -10.56 -2.22
CA GLN A 91 21.23 -9.17 -2.65
C GLN A 91 20.52 -9.10 -4.01
N LEU A 92 20.99 -9.89 -4.99
CA LEU A 92 20.39 -9.93 -6.33
C LEU A 92 18.94 -10.44 -6.29
N GLU A 93 18.67 -11.53 -5.56
CA GLU A 93 17.33 -12.08 -5.39
C GLU A 93 16.37 -11.08 -4.74
N HIS A 94 16.84 -10.34 -3.74
CA HIS A 94 16.07 -9.29 -3.10
C HIS A 94 15.70 -8.17 -4.07
N ILE A 95 16.64 -7.71 -4.90
CA ILE A 95 16.41 -6.68 -5.91
C ILE A 95 15.40 -7.16 -6.96
N GLN A 96 15.56 -8.40 -7.45
CA GLN A 96 14.65 -8.99 -8.44
C GLN A 96 13.23 -9.15 -7.90
N SER A 97 13.10 -9.66 -6.68
CA SER A 97 11.80 -9.83 -6.01
C SER A 97 11.08 -8.49 -5.84
N LYS A 98 11.80 -7.45 -5.37
CA LYS A 98 11.26 -6.08 -5.29
C LYS A 98 10.74 -5.57 -6.64
N TYR A 99 11.50 -5.81 -7.72
CA TYR A 99 11.10 -5.38 -9.05
C TYR A 99 9.84 -6.12 -9.54
N GLN A 100 9.76 -7.43 -9.35
CA GLN A 100 8.58 -8.23 -9.69
C GLN A 100 7.33 -7.79 -8.92
N GLN A 101 7.46 -7.45 -7.64
CA GLN A 101 6.35 -6.92 -6.85
C GLN A 101 5.86 -5.58 -7.40
N LYS A 102 6.78 -4.70 -7.80
CA LYS A 102 6.45 -3.42 -8.44
C LYS A 102 5.64 -3.62 -9.72
N LEU A 103 6.09 -4.51 -10.60
CA LEU A 103 5.37 -4.82 -11.84
C LEU A 103 3.97 -5.35 -11.57
N LYS A 104 3.82 -6.33 -10.67
CA LYS A 104 2.50 -6.88 -10.31
C LYS A 104 1.55 -5.81 -9.78
N LYS A 105 2.05 -4.89 -8.95
CA LYS A 105 1.25 -3.77 -8.44
C LYS A 105 0.84 -2.83 -9.56
N GLU A 106 1.77 -2.46 -10.43
CA GLU A 106 1.49 -1.56 -11.55
C GLU A 106 0.48 -2.13 -12.53
N GLU A 107 0.56 -3.42 -12.87
CA GLU A 107 -0.41 -4.09 -13.73
C GLU A 107 -1.81 -4.15 -13.11
N TYR A 108 -1.89 -4.38 -11.80
CA TYR A 108 -3.14 -4.34 -11.07
C TYR A 108 -3.76 -2.94 -11.11
N GLU A 109 -2.98 -1.90 -10.82
CA GLU A 109 -3.44 -0.51 -10.88
C GLU A 109 -3.84 -0.10 -12.31
N ARG A 110 -3.10 -0.54 -13.32
CA ARG A 110 -3.44 -0.32 -14.73
C ARG A 110 -4.80 -0.91 -15.06
N ARG A 111 -5.02 -2.18 -14.71
CA ARG A 111 -6.31 -2.86 -14.94
C ARG A 111 -7.46 -2.19 -14.18
N LYS A 112 -7.21 -1.72 -12.96
CA LYS A 112 -8.18 -0.98 -12.16
C LYS A 112 -8.60 0.31 -12.86
N ARG A 113 -7.62 1.10 -13.34
CA ARG A 113 -7.90 2.33 -14.11
C ARG A 113 -8.66 2.05 -15.40
N GLU A 114 -8.27 1.02 -16.16
CA GLU A 114 -8.97 0.63 -17.39
C GLU A 114 -10.44 0.28 -17.13
N ALA A 115 -10.73 -0.43 -16.03
CA ALA A 115 -12.10 -0.75 -15.63
C ALA A 115 -12.90 0.51 -15.24
N GLU A 116 -12.31 1.40 -14.44
CA GLU A 116 -12.93 2.67 -14.06
C GLU A 116 -13.20 3.56 -15.29
N GLU A 117 -12.27 3.62 -16.24
CA GLU A 117 -12.42 4.35 -17.50
C GLU A 117 -13.54 3.76 -18.36
N ALA A 118 -13.64 2.42 -18.46
CA ALA A 118 -14.72 1.76 -19.17
C ALA A 118 -16.10 2.06 -18.56
N ASP A 119 -16.19 2.09 -17.23
CA ASP A 119 -17.43 2.45 -16.51
C ASP A 119 -17.81 3.93 -16.74
N ILE A 120 -16.84 4.83 -16.72
CA ILE A 120 -17.06 6.25 -17.04
C ILE A 120 -17.56 6.41 -18.48
N LEU A 121 -16.96 5.70 -19.43
CA LEU A 121 -17.38 5.75 -20.84
C LEU A 121 -18.82 5.21 -21.00
N LYS A 122 -19.16 4.12 -20.31
CA LYS A 122 -20.52 3.58 -20.28
C LYS A 122 -21.52 4.58 -19.71
N MET A 123 -21.18 5.21 -18.59
CA MET A 123 -22.02 6.25 -17.97
C MET A 123 -22.22 7.44 -18.92
N LYS A 124 -21.15 7.91 -19.57
CA LYS A 124 -21.20 8.99 -20.57
C LYS A 124 -22.09 8.62 -21.75
N MET A 125 -22.00 7.39 -22.25
CA MET A 125 -22.83 6.91 -23.36
C MET A 125 -24.32 6.92 -22.97
N ILE A 126 -24.66 6.44 -21.77
CA ILE A 126 -26.04 6.48 -21.26
C ILE A 126 -26.54 7.93 -21.15
N GLN A 127 -25.72 8.85 -20.64
CA GLN A 127 -26.10 10.26 -20.54
C GLN A 127 -26.30 10.89 -21.93
N ARG A 128 -25.43 10.60 -22.90
CA ARG A 128 -25.59 11.04 -24.28
C ARG A 128 -26.86 10.51 -24.91
N GLU A 129 -27.18 9.23 -24.72
CA GLU A 129 -28.41 8.64 -25.22
C GLU A 129 -29.65 9.31 -24.61
N LYS A 130 -29.64 9.59 -23.30
CA LYS A 130 -30.71 10.33 -22.63
C LYS A 130 -30.86 11.75 -23.18
N ALA A 131 -29.74 12.44 -23.41
CA ALA A 131 -29.74 13.78 -24.00
C ALA A 131 -30.31 13.77 -25.43
N ASN A 132 -29.88 12.83 -26.28
CA ASN A 132 -30.38 12.67 -27.64
C ASN A 132 -31.89 12.38 -27.66
N LYS A 133 -32.37 11.50 -26.78
CA LYS A 133 -33.80 11.20 -26.64
C LYS A 133 -34.61 12.43 -26.23
N LEU A 134 -34.04 13.30 -25.38
CA LEU A 134 -34.67 14.54 -24.97
C LEU A 134 -34.70 15.56 -26.11
N GLU A 135 -33.58 15.71 -26.81
CA GLU A 135 -33.45 16.61 -27.98
C GLU A 135 -34.43 16.22 -29.09
N GLU A 136 -34.57 14.93 -29.39
CA GLU A 136 -35.49 14.46 -30.43
C GLU A 136 -36.95 14.76 -30.07
N LYS A 137 -37.34 14.64 -28.79
CA LYS A 137 -38.67 15.05 -28.33
C LYS A 137 -38.89 16.55 -28.49
N GLN A 138 -37.91 17.38 -28.13
CA GLN A 138 -37.98 18.82 -28.31
C GLN A 138 -38.08 19.18 -29.79
N ARG A 139 -37.30 18.51 -30.65
CA ARG A 139 -37.33 18.67 -32.10
C ARG A 139 -38.70 18.33 -32.68
N GLN A 140 -39.35 17.26 -32.21
CA GLN A 140 -40.70 16.90 -32.62
C GLN A 140 -41.74 17.97 -32.21
N GLN A 141 -41.67 18.46 -30.97
CA GLN A 141 -42.56 19.53 -30.50
C GLN A 141 -42.33 20.82 -31.27
N GLU A 142 -41.08 21.17 -31.53
CA GLU A 142 -40.73 22.34 -32.33
C GLU A 142 -41.17 22.21 -33.78
N TRP A 143 -41.03 21.01 -34.37
CA TRP A 143 -41.55 20.73 -35.71
C TRP A 143 -43.07 20.88 -35.76
N GLN A 144 -43.80 20.39 -34.76
CA GLN A 144 -45.26 20.61 -34.66
C GLN A 144 -45.59 22.10 -34.53
N ARG A 145 -44.87 22.86 -33.70
CA ARG A 145 -45.06 24.31 -33.58
C ARG A 145 -44.80 25.04 -34.88
N HIS A 146 -43.72 24.71 -35.59
CA HIS A 146 -43.40 25.30 -36.88
C HIS A 146 -44.45 24.95 -37.94
N ARG A 147 -44.94 23.71 -37.94
CA ARG A 147 -45.99 23.27 -38.86
C ARG A 147 -47.29 24.03 -38.64
N MET A 148 -47.79 24.07 -37.39
CA MET A 148 -49.02 24.81 -37.06
C MET A 148 -48.88 26.29 -37.41
N PHE A 149 -47.72 26.90 -37.09
CA PHE A 149 -47.46 28.30 -37.44
C PHE A 149 -47.42 28.52 -38.96
N ALA A 150 -46.84 27.60 -39.73
CA ALA A 150 -46.81 27.68 -41.18
C ALA A 150 -48.22 27.54 -41.79
N GLU A 151 -49.03 26.60 -41.28
CA GLU A 151 -50.43 26.42 -41.70
C GLU A 151 -51.25 27.69 -41.41
N ASP A 152 -51.16 28.25 -40.20
CA ASP A 152 -51.81 29.51 -39.82
C ASP A 152 -51.34 30.69 -40.69
N HIS A 153 -50.03 30.77 -40.95
CA HIS A 153 -49.45 31.81 -41.80
C HIS A 153 -49.96 31.70 -43.24
N CYS A 154 -50.04 30.48 -43.79
CA CYS A 154 -50.62 30.22 -45.10
C CYS A 154 -52.09 30.65 -45.16
N LEU A 155 -52.91 30.26 -44.18
CA LEU A 155 -54.33 30.64 -44.13
C LEU A 155 -54.52 32.15 -44.07
N LYS A 156 -53.80 32.85 -43.20
CA LYS A 156 -53.84 34.32 -43.11
C LYS A 156 -53.40 34.98 -44.41
N ASN A 157 -52.36 34.47 -45.06
CA ASN A 157 -51.92 35.01 -46.34
C ASN A 157 -52.98 34.81 -47.43
N THR A 158 -53.61 33.62 -47.49
CA THR A 158 -54.72 33.38 -48.43
C THR A 158 -55.92 34.28 -48.15
N GLU A 159 -56.28 34.51 -46.89
CA GLU A 159 -57.35 35.45 -46.51
C GLU A 159 -57.04 36.87 -46.98
N LEU A 160 -55.80 37.34 -46.79
CA LEU A 160 -55.35 38.65 -47.28
C LEU A 160 -55.44 38.75 -48.81
N LEU A 161 -55.04 37.70 -49.54
CA LEU A 161 -55.15 37.65 -51.00
C LEU A 161 -56.63 37.69 -51.44
N HIS A 162 -57.49 36.86 -50.84
CA HIS A 162 -58.93 36.89 -51.11
C HIS A 162 -59.55 38.26 -50.81
N ARG A 163 -59.11 38.95 -49.76
CA ARG A 163 -59.57 40.31 -49.45
C ARG A 163 -59.12 41.34 -50.50
N LEU A 164 -57.93 41.16 -51.08
CA LEU A 164 -57.44 42.00 -52.17
C LEU A 164 -58.21 41.74 -53.48
N ASP A 165 -58.52 40.47 -53.78
CA ASP A 165 -59.27 40.08 -54.98
C ASP A 165 -60.77 40.41 -54.88
N ALA A 166 -61.35 40.29 -53.69
CA ALA A 166 -62.77 40.60 -53.42
C ALA A 166 -63.04 42.10 -53.21
N SER A 167 -62.00 42.92 -53.05
CA SER A 167 -62.13 44.37 -53.13
C SER A 167 -61.99 44.76 -54.60
N PRO A 168 -63.09 45.05 -55.33
CA PRO A 168 -62.97 45.68 -56.62
C PRO A 168 -62.43 47.07 -56.33
N PHE A 169 -61.12 47.21 -56.43
CA PHE A 169 -60.51 48.50 -56.36
C PHE A 169 -61.05 49.30 -57.56
N ASN A 170 -62.03 50.16 -57.30
CA ASN A 170 -62.13 51.45 -57.97
C ASN A 170 -60.89 52.28 -57.55
N ARG A 171 -59.69 51.75 -57.81
CA ARG A 171 -58.47 52.53 -57.85
C ARG A 171 -58.56 53.24 -59.18
N THR A 172 -59.03 54.48 -59.14
CA THR A 172 -58.54 55.48 -60.08
C THR A 172 -57.02 55.26 -60.18
N PRO A 173 -56.45 55.03 -61.37
CA PRO A 173 -55.01 54.92 -61.52
C PRO A 173 -54.38 56.25 -61.10
N CYS A 174 -54.04 56.38 -59.82
CA CYS A 174 -53.13 57.43 -59.41
C CYS A 174 -51.82 57.13 -60.15
N PRO A 175 -51.22 58.11 -60.85
CA PRO A 175 -49.92 57.92 -61.48
C PRO A 175 -48.97 57.46 -60.39
N MET A 176 -48.60 56.18 -60.45
CA MET A 176 -47.63 55.59 -59.55
C MET A 176 -46.31 56.20 -59.97
N ASN A 177 -45.90 57.31 -59.39
CA ASN A 177 -44.53 57.76 -59.55
C ASN A 177 -43.64 56.60 -59.11
N HIS A 178 -42.87 56.06 -60.04
CA HIS A 178 -41.85 55.04 -59.78
C HIS A 178 -40.66 55.71 -59.07
N HIS A 179 -40.90 56.40 -57.97
CA HIS A 179 -39.82 56.66 -57.04
C HIS A 179 -39.50 55.30 -56.45
N ASN A 180 -38.43 54.69 -56.97
CA ASN A 180 -37.81 53.45 -56.54
C ASN A 180 -38.19 53.10 -55.08
N LEU A 181 -39.25 52.32 -54.90
CA LEU A 181 -39.46 51.58 -53.65
C LEU A 181 -38.42 50.47 -53.70
N GLN A 182 -37.20 50.89 -53.40
CA GLN A 182 -36.02 50.06 -53.33
C GLN A 182 -36.36 48.79 -52.53
N PRO A 183 -36.18 47.58 -53.09
CA PRO A 183 -36.22 46.31 -52.36
C PRO A 183 -35.32 46.28 -51.11
N THR A 184 -34.49 47.29 -50.95
CA THR A 184 -33.55 47.53 -49.86
C THR A 184 -34.16 47.51 -48.46
N ALA A 185 -35.37 48.02 -48.19
CA ALA A 185 -35.88 48.05 -46.81
C ALA A 185 -36.15 46.65 -46.21
N TRP A 186 -36.67 45.72 -47.03
CA TRP A 186 -36.86 44.32 -46.61
C TRP A 186 -35.55 43.54 -46.58
N ALA A 187 -34.64 43.83 -47.51
CA ALA A 187 -33.30 43.26 -47.53
C ALA A 187 -32.48 43.68 -46.29
N GLU A 188 -32.55 44.96 -45.91
CA GLU A 188 -31.92 45.53 -44.71
C GLU A 188 -32.47 44.90 -43.42
N LEU A 189 -33.78 44.67 -43.33
CA LEU A 189 -34.40 44.01 -42.18
C LEU A 189 -33.94 42.54 -42.04
N LEU A 190 -33.83 41.82 -43.16
CA LEU A 190 -33.30 40.46 -43.21
C LEU A 190 -31.81 40.41 -42.80
N GLU A 191 -31.01 41.38 -43.25
CA GLU A 191 -29.61 41.50 -42.83
C GLU A 191 -29.47 41.83 -41.34
N LEU A 192 -30.33 42.70 -40.80
CA LEU A 192 -30.34 43.01 -39.37
C LEU A 192 -30.69 41.79 -38.53
N LYS A 193 -31.69 41.02 -38.96
CA LYS A 193 -32.05 39.76 -38.30
C LYS A 193 -30.89 38.75 -38.32
N LYS A 194 -30.23 38.61 -39.47
CA LYS A 194 -29.05 37.73 -39.62
C LYS A 194 -27.88 38.18 -38.73
N ARG A 195 -27.60 39.50 -38.65
CA ARG A 195 -26.58 40.04 -37.74
C ARG A 195 -26.92 39.75 -36.27
N GLU A 196 -28.18 39.85 -35.88
CA GLU A 196 -28.57 39.57 -34.49
C GLU A 196 -28.41 38.08 -34.16
N GLU A 197 -28.80 37.19 -35.07
CA GLU A 197 -28.57 35.74 -34.92
C GLU A 197 -27.07 35.40 -34.83
N GLU A 198 -26.23 36.02 -35.66
CA GLU A 198 -24.77 35.87 -35.58
C GLU A 198 -24.20 36.42 -34.27
N ARG A 199 -24.69 37.56 -33.77
CA ARG A 199 -24.30 38.12 -32.47
C ARG A 199 -24.66 37.19 -31.32
N ILE A 200 -25.86 36.62 -31.32
CA ILE A 200 -26.31 35.65 -30.33
C ILE A 200 -25.42 34.41 -30.37
N ARG A 201 -25.09 33.91 -31.58
CA ARG A 201 -24.21 32.75 -31.78
C ARG A 201 -22.79 33.01 -31.26
N MET A 202 -22.22 34.18 -31.55
CA MET A 202 -20.90 34.58 -31.05
C MET A 202 -20.89 34.72 -29.53
N LYS A 203 -21.94 35.32 -28.94
CA LYS A 203 -22.07 35.47 -27.49
C LYS A 203 -22.26 34.12 -26.79
N ALA A 204 -23.01 33.20 -27.38
CA ALA A 204 -23.16 31.83 -26.88
C ALA A 204 -21.82 31.08 -26.90
N HIS A 205 -21.07 31.16 -28.00
CA HIS A 205 -19.74 30.55 -28.11
C HIS A 205 -18.76 31.13 -27.08
N GLN A 206 -18.78 32.46 -26.88
CA GLN A 206 -17.93 33.12 -25.89
C GLN A 206 -18.30 32.74 -24.44
N ASN A 207 -19.59 32.63 -24.13
CA ASN A 207 -20.05 32.16 -22.82
C ASN A 207 -19.68 30.70 -22.57
N GLU A 208 -19.75 29.85 -23.60
CA GLU A 208 -19.31 28.46 -23.51
C GLU A 208 -17.80 28.36 -23.21
N GLN A 209 -16.97 29.15 -23.90
CA GLN A 209 -15.55 29.24 -23.60
C GLN A 209 -15.29 29.69 -22.16
N ARG A 210 -16.01 30.70 -21.67
CA ARG A 210 -15.91 31.16 -20.28
C ARG A 210 -16.30 30.06 -19.29
N ARG A 211 -17.38 29.31 -19.57
CA ARG A 211 -17.82 28.19 -18.74
C ARG A 211 -16.76 27.11 -18.65
N VAL A 212 -16.22 26.67 -19.79
CA VAL A 212 -15.19 25.63 -19.83
C VAL A 212 -13.91 26.09 -19.12
N ASN A 213 -13.55 27.37 -19.25
CA ASN A 213 -12.39 27.93 -18.57
C ASN A 213 -12.60 27.99 -17.05
N ASN A 214 -13.78 28.42 -16.59
CA ASN A 214 -14.13 28.39 -15.17
C ASN A 214 -14.16 26.95 -14.63
N ASP A 215 -14.79 26.00 -15.33
CA ASP A 215 -14.78 24.58 -14.97
C ASP A 215 -13.35 24.02 -14.87
N PHE A 216 -12.43 24.48 -15.74
CA PHE A 216 -11.02 24.10 -15.69
C PHE A 216 -10.32 24.69 -14.45
N LEU A 217 -10.56 25.96 -14.13
CA LEU A 217 -10.03 26.61 -12.93
C LEU A 217 -10.57 25.97 -11.63
N ASP A 218 -11.86 25.65 -11.58
CA ASP A 218 -12.47 24.97 -10.44
C ASP A 218 -11.85 23.58 -10.20
N ARG A 219 -11.53 22.85 -11.27
CA ARG A 219 -10.81 21.57 -11.18
C ARG A 219 -9.39 21.74 -10.66
N LEU A 220 -8.68 22.80 -11.07
CA LEU A 220 -7.36 23.12 -10.54
C LEU A 220 -7.43 23.48 -9.05
N GLN A 221 -8.45 24.23 -8.63
CA GLN A 221 -8.61 24.64 -7.24
C GLN A 221 -9.04 23.48 -6.34
N ASN A 222 -9.89 22.57 -6.84
CA ASN A 222 -10.26 21.34 -6.14
C ASN A 222 -9.09 20.34 -6.03
N ASN A 223 -8.17 20.34 -6.99
CA ASN A 223 -6.92 19.57 -6.91
C ASN A 223 -5.85 20.25 -6.01
N SER A 224 -6.07 21.49 -5.58
CA SER A 224 -5.19 22.26 -4.69
C SER A 224 -5.57 22.16 -3.21
N GLN A 225 -6.74 21.60 -2.87
CA GLN A 225 -7.14 21.31 -1.48
C GLN A 225 -6.69 19.89 -1.10
N PRO A 226 -5.78 19.68 -0.13
CA PRO A 226 -5.44 18.35 0.34
C PRO A 226 -6.51 17.86 1.32
N GLY A 227 -7.42 17.01 0.84
CA GLY A 227 -8.34 16.29 1.71
C GLY A 227 -9.13 15.24 0.93
N GLY A 228 -9.05 13.95 1.22
CA GLY A 228 -8.24 13.23 2.18
C GLY A 228 -8.65 11.77 2.16
N VAL A 229 -7.71 10.88 1.82
CA VAL A 229 -7.74 9.46 2.21
C VAL A 229 -6.29 9.00 2.38
N TYR A 230 -5.64 9.47 3.43
CA TYR A 230 -4.52 8.76 4.05
C TYR A 230 -4.84 8.65 5.53
N GLN A 231 -5.42 7.50 5.92
CA GLN A 231 -5.28 7.01 7.29
C GLN A 231 -3.80 6.64 7.49
N SER A 232 -2.99 7.61 7.91
CA SER A 232 -1.69 7.31 8.49
C SER A 232 -1.91 7.09 9.98
N GLY A 233 -1.86 5.82 10.37
CA GLY A 233 -1.90 5.38 11.75
C GLY A 233 -0.79 6.02 12.59
N CYS A 234 -1.09 6.12 13.87
CA CYS A 234 -0.19 6.52 14.94
C CYS A 234 1.17 5.81 14.84
N LEU A 235 2.26 6.57 14.74
CA LEU A 235 3.58 6.10 15.16
C LEU A 235 4.32 7.24 15.87
N GLY A 236 4.53 7.00 17.17
CA GLY A 236 5.70 7.34 17.97
C GLY A 236 6.47 8.63 17.67
N ASN A 237 6.34 9.56 18.62
CA ASN A 237 7.42 10.39 19.15
C ASN A 237 8.84 9.86 18.83
N MET A 238 9.59 10.57 17.99
CA MET A 238 11.05 10.49 17.91
C MET A 238 11.61 11.90 18.00
N HIS A 239 12.18 12.19 19.16
CA HIS A 239 13.04 13.34 19.42
C HIS A 239 14.24 13.28 18.47
N PHE A 240 14.33 14.21 17.51
CA PHE A 240 15.52 14.37 16.70
C PHE A 240 16.50 15.26 17.48
N ILE A 241 17.38 14.63 18.27
CA ILE A 241 18.56 15.32 18.80
C ILE A 241 19.52 15.48 17.62
N ALA A 242 19.75 16.75 17.28
CA ALA A 242 20.74 17.16 16.29
C ALA A 242 22.13 17.06 16.92
N ASP A 243 22.89 16.03 16.56
CA ASP A 243 24.32 15.95 16.85
C ASP A 243 25.12 15.89 15.54
N SER A 244 25.80 17.01 15.28
CA SER A 244 27.20 17.13 14.84
C SER A 244 27.68 16.29 13.65
N TRP A 245 27.87 16.96 12.51
CA TRP A 245 28.71 16.48 11.41
C TRP A 245 30.19 16.79 11.71
N PRO A 246 31.13 15.83 11.66
CA PRO A 246 32.54 16.15 11.54
C PRO A 246 32.94 16.20 10.05
N GLU A 247 33.41 17.37 9.63
CA GLU A 247 34.25 17.52 8.45
C GLU A 247 35.52 16.69 8.62
N HIS A 248 35.80 15.78 7.69
CA HIS A 248 37.16 15.37 7.35
C HIS A 248 37.19 14.94 5.90
N PHE A 249 37.59 15.87 5.02
CA PHE A 249 38.18 15.56 3.73
C PHE A 249 39.69 15.37 3.93
N GLN A 250 40.20 14.27 3.41
CA GLN A 250 41.60 14.10 2.99
C GLN A 250 41.59 13.42 1.62
#